data_AF-A0A2V7FBN7-F1
#
_entry.id   AF-A0A2V7FBN7-F1
#
_cell.length_a   1.000
_cell.length_b   1.000
_cell.length_c   1.000
_cell.angle_alpha   90.00
_cell.angle_beta   90.00
_cell.angle_gamma   90.00
#
_symmetry.space_group_name_H-M   'P 1'
#
loop_
_entity.id
_entity.type
_entity.pdbx_description
1 polymer ?
#
loop_
_entity_poly.entity_id
_entity_poly.type
_entity_poly.pdbx_seq_one_letter_code
_entity_poly.pdbx_strand_id
1 'polypeptide(L)'
;MAPDQRRRGGALMTSRVRINLANPMELLELPGISPQQAMAIVKFRAEHGPIRDAAELARILSGWRLSDAALERLDFDPADSTAPESPGA
;
A
#
# COMPACT_ATOMS: atom_id res chain seq x y z
N MET A 1 16.45 -33.07 0.03
CA MET A 1 15.00 -32.88 0.24
C MET A 1 14.85 -31.65 1.13
N ALA A 2 14.47 -30.45 0.71
CA ALA A 2 14.17 -29.83 -0.59
C ALA A 2 14.85 -28.43 -0.59
N PRO A 3 15.16 -27.81 -1.74
CA PRO A 3 15.71 -26.46 -1.75
C PRO A 3 14.57 -25.46 -1.50
N ASP A 4 14.65 -24.65 -0.44
CA ASP A 4 13.81 -23.47 -0.29
C ASP A 4 14.33 -22.39 -1.26
N GLN A 5 13.99 -22.58 -2.53
CA GLN A 5 14.06 -21.53 -3.53
C GLN A 5 12.65 -20.98 -3.72
N ARG A 6 12.31 -19.96 -2.92
CA ARG A 6 11.63 -18.79 -3.47
C ARG A 6 12.58 -17.61 -3.56
N ARG A 7 13.53 -17.76 -4.47
CA ARG A 7 14.12 -16.65 -5.21
C ARG A 7 13.00 -15.78 -5.79
N ARG A 8 13.00 -14.48 -5.46
CA ARG A 8 13.01 -13.33 -6.38
C ARG A 8 13.46 -12.15 -5.51
N GLY A 9 14.70 -11.69 -5.54
CA GLY A 9 15.42 -11.19 -6.71
C GLY A 9 15.65 -9.70 -6.46
N GLY A 10 16.91 -9.27 -6.36
CA GLY A 10 17.22 -7.85 -6.44
C GLY A 10 16.72 -7.31 -7.77
N ALA A 11 15.85 -6.31 -7.73
CA ALA A 11 15.42 -5.55 -8.90
C ALA A 11 14.99 -4.16 -8.40
N LEU A 12 15.92 -3.20 -8.50
CA LEU A 12 15.65 -1.79 -8.78
C LEU A 12 14.46 -1.16 -8.02
N MET A 13 14.72 -0.72 -6.79
CA MET A 13 14.04 0.34 -6.02
C MET A 13 12.76 0.97 -6.61
N THR A 14 11.66 0.23 -6.68
CA THR A 14 10.33 0.83 -6.65
C THR A 14 9.84 0.74 -5.22
N SER A 15 10.17 1.74 -4.39
CA SER A 15 9.66 1.85 -3.02
C SER A 15 8.14 1.76 -3.06
N ARG A 16 7.60 0.60 -2.64
CA ARG A 16 6.17 0.40 -2.56
C ARG A 16 5.63 1.29 -1.44
N VAL A 17 4.58 2.03 -1.73
CA VAL A 17 3.91 2.89 -0.75
C VAL A 17 2.83 2.07 -0.10
N ARG A 18 2.99 1.82 1.20
CA ARG A 18 2.02 1.09 2.01
C ARG A 18 0.83 1.99 2.30
N ILE A 19 -0.26 1.89 1.55
CA ILE A 19 -1.41 2.82 1.64
C ILE A 19 -1.98 2.91 3.08
N ASN A 20 -1.95 1.80 3.81
CA ASN A 20 -2.49 1.68 5.16
C ASN A 20 -1.58 2.26 6.24
N LEU A 21 -0.28 2.40 5.96
CA LEU A 21 0.73 2.88 6.92
C LEU A 21 1.34 4.23 6.52
N ALA A 22 1.31 4.55 5.23
CA ALA A 22 1.96 5.72 4.65
C ALA A 22 1.42 6.99 5.30
N ASN A 23 2.33 7.92 5.57
CA ASN A 23 1.95 9.25 5.99
C ASN A 23 1.47 10.07 4.78
N PRO A 24 0.77 11.21 4.98
CA PRO A 24 0.28 12.03 3.88
C PRO A 24 1.37 12.47 2.89
N MET A 25 2.61 12.67 3.36
CA MET A 25 3.72 13.07 2.48
C MET A 25 4.17 11.92 1.58
N GLU A 26 4.27 10.69 2.10
CA GLU A 26 4.55 9.50 1.28
C GLU A 26 3.46 9.24 0.23
N LEU A 27 2.20 9.51 0.57
CA LEU A 27 1.09 9.41 -0.39
C LEU A 27 1.22 10.44 -1.51
N LEU A 28 1.75 11.63 -1.22
CA LEU A 28 2.00 12.68 -2.21
C LEU A 28 3.15 12.35 -3.16
N GLU A 29 4.03 11.43 -2.80
CA GLU A 29 5.07 10.92 -3.73
C GLU A 29 4.47 10.07 -4.85
N LEU A 30 3.22 9.62 -4.71
CA LEU A 30 2.52 8.87 -5.75
C LEU A 30 2.04 9.81 -6.87
N PRO A 31 2.40 9.53 -8.13
CA PRO A 31 1.97 10.35 -9.25
C PRO A 31 0.44 10.30 -9.38
N GLY A 32 -0.18 11.49 -9.44
CA GLY A 32 -1.62 11.63 -9.53
C GLY A 32 -2.37 11.62 -8.19
N ILE A 33 -1.66 11.63 -7.05
CA ILE A 33 -2.25 11.92 -5.74
C ILE A 33 -2.05 13.40 -5.38
N SER A 34 -3.17 14.05 -5.04
CA SER A 34 -3.21 15.41 -4.51
C SER A 34 -3.29 15.43 -2.97
N PRO A 35 -2.98 16.56 -2.31
CA PRO A 35 -3.08 16.67 -0.85
C PRO A 35 -4.47 16.33 -0.30
N GLN A 36 -5.51 16.72 -1.03
CA GLN A 36 -6.90 16.41 -0.67
C GLN A 36 -7.17 14.89 -0.70
N GLN A 37 -6.62 14.19 -1.69
CA GLN A 37 -6.73 12.74 -1.83
C GLN A 37 -5.92 12.00 -0.75
N ALA A 38 -4.70 12.46 -0.45
CA ALA A 38 -3.90 11.92 0.64
C ALA A 38 -4.63 12.04 1.99
N MET A 39 -5.25 13.19 2.27
CA MET A 39 -6.08 13.37 3.46
C MET A 39 -7.31 12.46 3.46
N ALA A 40 -7.97 12.28 2.32
CA ALA A 40 -9.12 11.38 2.20
C ALA A 40 -8.75 9.93 2.54
N ILE A 41 -7.58 9.46 2.09
CA ILE A 41 -7.04 8.13 2.42
C ILE A 41 -6.82 7.98 3.93
N VAL A 42 -6.14 8.96 4.54
CA VAL A 42 -5.83 8.92 5.98
C VAL A 42 -7.11 8.99 6.82
N LYS A 43 -8.06 9.83 6.42
CA LYS A 43 -9.36 9.95 7.09
C LYS A 43 -10.16 8.65 6.96
N PHE A 44 -10.25 8.09 5.75
CA PHE A 44 -10.96 6.84 5.51
C PHE A 44 -10.41 5.71 6.38
N ARG A 45 -9.08 5.52 6.43
CA ARG A 45 -8.51 4.43 7.25
C ARG A 45 -8.74 4.60 8.75
N ALA A 46 -8.86 5.84 9.22
CA ALA A 46 -9.17 6.14 10.61
C ALA A 46 -10.64 5.88 10.96
N GLU A 47 -11.57 6.12 10.03
CA GLU A 47 -13.01 5.96 10.26
C GLU A 47 -13.54 4.55 9.91
N HIS A 48 -12.99 3.93 8.86
CA HIS A 48 -13.49 2.68 8.28
C HIS A 48 -12.54 1.49 8.42
N GLY A 49 -11.29 1.72 8.82
CA GLY A 49 -10.25 0.69 8.89
C GLY A 49 -9.42 0.55 7.59
N PRO A 50 -8.56 -0.46 7.48
CA PRO A 50 -7.58 -0.55 6.40
C PRO A 50 -8.24 -0.67 5.02
N ILE A 51 -7.62 -0.02 4.05
CA ILE A 51 -7.97 -0.07 2.64
C ILE A 51 -7.55 -1.42 2.07
N ARG A 52 -8.51 -2.13 1.49
CA ARG A 52 -8.35 -3.54 1.11
C ARG A 52 -7.68 -3.71 -0.25
N ASP A 53 -8.08 -2.89 -1.21
CA ASP A 53 -7.71 -3.06 -2.61
C ASP A 53 -7.73 -1.74 -3.39
N ALA A 54 -7.13 -1.73 -4.59
CA ALA A 54 -7.12 -0.58 -5.49
C ALA A 54 -8.54 -0.10 -5.89
N ALA A 55 -9.51 -1.00 -5.97
CA ALA A 55 -10.90 -0.64 -6.25
C ALA A 55 -11.52 0.18 -5.12
N GLU A 56 -11.21 -0.17 -3.86
CA GLU A 56 -11.68 0.57 -2.69
C GLU A 56 -10.99 1.93 -2.61
N LEU A 57 -9.69 1.97 -2.86
CA LEU A 57 -8.94 3.22 -2.99
C LEU A 57 -9.54 4.14 -4.06
N ALA A 58 -9.86 3.62 -5.25
CA ALA A 58 -10.49 4.42 -6.31
C ALA A 58 -11.84 5.02 -5.86
N ARG A 59 -12.61 4.34 -5.02
CA ARG A 59 -13.86 4.87 -4.45
C ARG A 59 -13.61 6.02 -3.48
N ILE A 60 -12.57 5.93 -2.65
CA ILE A 60 -12.14 7.01 -1.73
C ILE A 60 -11.70 8.23 -2.53
N LEU A 61 -11.02 8.00 -3.66
CA LEU A 61 -10.57 9.04 -4.57
C LEU A 61 -11.68 9.55 -5.52
N SER A 62 -12.95 9.30 -5.21
CA SER A 62 -14.13 9.75 -5.98
C SER A 62 -14.15 9.29 -7.44
N GLY A 63 -13.67 8.06 -7.70
CA GLY A 63 -13.61 7.48 -9.06
C GLY A 63 -12.38 7.90 -9.85
N TRP A 64 -11.41 8.61 -9.24
CA TRP A 64 -10.14 8.91 -9.86
C TRP A 64 -9.35 7.62 -10.18
N ARG A 65 -8.81 7.55 -11.39
CA ARG A 65 -8.01 6.41 -11.85
C ARG A 65 -6.53 6.71 -11.66
N LEU A 66 -5.91 6.00 -10.72
CA LEU A 66 -4.45 5.97 -10.60
C LEU A 66 -3.82 5.38 -11.87
N SER A 67 -2.64 5.86 -12.23
CA SER A 67 -1.86 5.29 -13.33
C SER A 67 -1.43 3.86 -12.97
N ASP A 68 -1.28 3.01 -13.98
CA ASP A 68 -0.84 1.61 -13.81
C ASP A 68 0.49 1.53 -13.02
N ALA A 69 1.43 2.41 -13.34
CA ALA A 69 2.71 2.54 -12.62
C ALA A 69 2.57 2.94 -11.14
N ALA A 70 1.51 3.68 -10.77
CA ALA A 70 1.24 4.01 -9.37
C ALA A 70 0.63 2.79 -8.66
N LEU A 71 -0.29 2.08 -9.32
CA LEU A 71 -0.92 0.86 -8.80
C LEU A 71 0.10 -0.24 -8.52
N GLU A 72 1.09 -0.44 -9.40
CA GLU A 72 2.16 -1.41 -9.20
C GLU A 72 3.04 -1.12 -7.96
N ARG A 73 3.05 0.13 -7.50
CA ARG A 73 3.79 0.57 -6.30
C ARG A 73 2.92 0.57 -5.05
N LEU A 74 1.62 0.37 -5.15
CA LEU A 74 0.76 0.37 -3.98
C LEU A 74 0.78 -0.98 -3.28
N ASP A 75 0.92 -0.90 -1.96
CA ASP A 75 0.86 -2.04 -1.08
C ASP A 75 -0.34 -1.84 -0.13
N PHE A 76 -1.32 -2.75 -0.23
CA PHE A 76 -2.57 -2.74 0.53
C PHE A 76 -2.49 -3.59 1.79
N ASP A 77 -1.31 -4.09 2.13
CA ASP A 77 -1.15 -4.95 3.29
C ASP A 77 -1.58 -4.18 4.56
N PRO A 78 -2.47 -4.74 5.39
CA PRO A 78 -2.74 -4.19 6.70
C PRO A 78 -1.47 -4.32 7.55
N ALA A 79 -1.27 -3.41 8.51
CA ALA A 79 -0.08 -3.34 9.36
C ALA A 79 0.38 -4.69 9.98
N ASP A 80 -0.54 -5.64 10.09
CA ASP A 80 -0.39 -6.91 10.79
C ASP A 80 0.44 -7.97 10.04
N SER A 81 0.57 -7.93 8.70
CA SER A 81 1.37 -8.97 7.99
C SER A 81 2.89 -8.74 8.03
N THR A 82 3.38 -7.74 8.77
CA THR A 82 4.79 -7.69 9.21
C THR A 82 4.91 -8.16 10.65
N ALA A 83 4.35 -9.34 10.95
CA ALA A 83 4.89 -10.20 11.98
C ALA A 83 5.29 -11.51 11.29
N PRO A 84 6.58 -11.89 11.20
CA PRO A 84 6.85 -13.30 11.39
C PRO A 84 6.37 -13.57 12.80
N GLU A 85 5.19 -14.18 12.94
CA GLU A 85 4.84 -14.87 14.18
C GLU A 85 6.00 -15.82 14.44
N SER A 86 6.95 -15.38 15.25
CA SER A 86 8.00 -16.24 15.75
C SER A 86 7.24 -17.27 16.57
N PRO A 87 7.30 -18.58 16.24
CA PRO A 87 6.72 -19.58 17.10
C PRO A 87 7.51 -19.51 18.40
N GLY A 88 6.93 -18.84 19.40
CA GLY A 88 7.52 -18.72 20.72
C GLY A 88 7.38 -20.05 21.43
N ALA A 89 8.50 -20.77 21.48
CA ALA A 89 8.94 -21.77 22.47
C ALA A 89 8.06 -23.01 22.73
#